data_AF-M7XHA6-F1
#
_entry.id   AF-M7XHA6-F1
#
_cell.length_a   1.000
_cell.length_b   1.000
_cell.length_c   1.000
_cell.angle_alpha   90.00
_cell.angle_beta   90.00
_cell.angle_gamma   90.00
#
_symmetry.space_group_name_H-M   'P 1'
#
loop_
_entity.id
_entity.type
_entity.pdbx_description
1 polymer ?
#
loop_
_entity_poly.entity_id
_entity_poly.type
_entity_poly.pdbx_seq_one_letter_code
_entity_poly.pdbx_strand_id
1 'polypeptide(L)'
;MIRNLEHKANDEKYFKSIRYFSHSLKGDKRREFIELVAEYNIYLAAQCIMSAEKDEDLEKRLIGKAEYFAQNFLQPENSAKGFLALAEFESLKTIVNLFSNIKHPNNAHLQVISKIFENRQPDIFCSFLSIFTKTDKTILIQFAINTYNGELPINNQIKDQLNLIFKHLLDKKLFGLLDTFIEKFKLHSDFSYILGDNTENIIRQISNEGFNGLKLGFKLAKSNELLSVFTVDFFIKKAAERSSKKSFLFAITTANKYNVKKLKQIDFAIERALESHGKSGKNKIKAIGKHALLEYSSENPQLSNKVLSYYDSFWSDGTDAQALQRTKEYERKDEERLIYSLKNLDVYLDFLFEKNKRIPIERQIYEILNNFDTNLIELSHKLRRFELQGTVKHILDYGCYVKPSSFRTEKLLFLHKNQITEKTEVNHPNEFFKKGALISFRIIGINRQNHRLNISCLDSFKPENHLSPPSESRSD
;
A
#
# COMPACT_ATOMS: atom_id res chain seq x y z
N MET A 1 12.21 -8.55 46.40
CA MET A 1 12.19 -8.34 44.94
C MET A 1 10.83 -8.76 44.39
N ILE A 2 10.27 -8.01 43.46
CA ILE A 2 8.97 -8.29 42.84
C ILE A 2 8.99 -9.74 42.28
N ARG A 3 8.16 -10.65 42.82
CA ARG A 3 8.03 -12.01 42.26
C ARG A 3 7.67 -11.91 40.77
N ASN A 4 8.34 -12.70 39.93
CA ASN A 4 8.19 -12.74 38.47
C ASN A 4 8.51 -11.39 37.79
N LEU A 5 9.60 -10.73 38.18
CA LEU A 5 10.00 -9.44 37.61
C LEU A 5 10.23 -9.53 36.09
N GLU A 6 10.84 -10.61 35.58
CA GLU A 6 11.06 -10.84 34.14
C GLU A 6 9.76 -10.71 33.34
N HIS A 7 8.72 -11.45 33.74
CA HIS A 7 7.40 -11.37 33.10
C HIS A 7 6.82 -9.96 33.23
N LYS A 8 6.85 -9.38 34.44
CA LYS A 8 6.22 -8.08 34.70
C LYS A 8 6.93 -6.93 33.98
N ALA A 9 8.24 -7.00 33.82
CA ALA A 9 9.02 -6.00 33.11
C ALA A 9 8.73 -6.00 31.60
N ASN A 10 8.15 -7.07 31.06
CA ASN A 10 7.83 -7.21 29.64
C ASN A 10 6.33 -7.02 29.32
N ASP A 11 5.51 -6.70 30.31
CA ASP A 11 4.07 -6.56 30.17
C ASP A 11 3.64 -5.17 30.66
N GLU A 12 3.18 -4.34 29.72
CA GLU A 12 2.93 -2.90 29.92
C GLU A 12 1.98 -2.60 31.06
N LYS A 13 1.05 -3.52 31.39
CA LYS A 13 0.12 -3.35 32.51
C LYS A 13 0.84 -3.14 33.85
N TYR A 14 2.07 -3.65 33.98
CA TYR A 14 2.86 -3.55 35.21
C TYR A 14 3.87 -2.40 35.20
N PHE A 15 4.08 -1.70 34.09
CA PHE A 15 5.10 -0.65 33.98
C PHE A 15 4.87 0.45 35.01
N LYS A 16 3.61 0.86 35.21
CA LYS A 16 3.23 1.84 36.22
C LYS A 16 3.60 1.37 37.63
N SER A 17 3.28 0.12 37.98
CA SER A 17 3.62 -0.47 39.28
C SER A 17 5.13 -0.58 39.51
N ILE A 18 5.90 -0.96 38.48
CA ILE A 18 7.36 -1.07 38.56
C ILE A 18 8.00 0.31 38.77
N ARG A 19 7.53 1.34 38.04
CA ARG A 19 8.01 2.71 38.23
C ARG A 19 7.69 3.25 39.63
N TYR A 20 6.48 3.03 40.15
CA TYR A 20 6.16 3.40 41.53
C TYR A 20 7.02 2.67 42.56
N PHE A 21 7.26 1.37 42.36
CA PHE A 21 8.13 0.63 43.25
C PHE A 21 9.56 1.18 43.22
N SER A 22 10.11 1.46 42.03
CA SER A 22 11.42 2.13 41.88
C SER A 22 11.48 3.45 42.65
N HIS A 23 10.44 4.28 42.54
CA HIS A 23 10.36 5.57 43.24
C HIS A 23 10.32 5.42 44.77
N SER A 24 9.79 4.32 45.29
CA SER A 24 9.77 4.04 46.74
C SER A 24 11.15 3.65 47.31
N LEU A 25 12.12 3.30 46.45
CA LEU A 25 13.48 2.94 46.83
C LEU A 25 14.39 4.18 46.82
N LYS A 26 15.45 4.16 47.64
CA LYS A 26 16.45 5.25 47.73
C LYS A 26 17.87 4.70 47.67
N GLY A 27 18.82 5.52 47.20
CA GLY A 27 20.24 5.19 47.14
C GLY A 27 20.52 3.90 46.35
N ASP A 28 21.46 3.10 46.85
CA ASP A 28 21.94 1.89 46.17
C ASP A 28 20.84 0.86 45.89
N LYS A 29 19.86 0.73 46.79
CA LYS A 29 18.73 -0.20 46.58
C LYS A 29 17.89 0.16 45.34
N ARG A 30 17.75 1.45 45.05
CA ARG A 30 17.07 1.91 43.83
C ARG A 30 17.92 1.62 42.60
N ARG A 31 19.23 1.92 42.67
CA ARG A 31 20.20 1.64 41.61
C ARG A 31 20.21 0.16 41.23
N GLU A 32 20.40 -0.73 42.21
CA GLU A 32 20.38 -2.19 42.02
C GLU A 32 19.05 -2.67 41.40
N PHE A 33 17.92 -2.11 41.84
CA PHE A 33 16.62 -2.45 41.29
C PHE A 33 16.48 -2.03 39.82
N ILE A 34 16.90 -0.82 39.47
CA ILE A 34 16.85 -0.34 38.08
C ILE A 34 17.79 -1.15 37.18
N GLU A 35 18.99 -1.49 37.66
CA GLU A 35 19.93 -2.38 36.94
C GLU A 35 19.30 -3.76 36.70
N LEU A 36 18.61 -4.32 37.69
CA LEU A 36 17.88 -5.58 37.53
C LEU A 36 16.74 -5.46 36.51
N VAL A 37 15.97 -4.35 36.53
CA VAL A 37 14.94 -4.10 35.51
C VAL A 37 15.57 -4.00 34.12
N ALA A 38 16.76 -3.40 34.00
CA ALA A 38 17.48 -3.24 32.74
C ALA A 38 17.97 -4.56 32.14
N GLU A 39 18.04 -5.66 32.90
CA GLU A 39 18.29 -7.00 32.37
C GLU A 39 17.10 -7.54 31.55
N TYR A 40 15.87 -7.14 31.91
CA TYR A 40 14.66 -7.65 31.27
C TYR A 40 14.02 -6.66 30.29
N ASN A 41 14.10 -5.37 30.60
CA ASN A 41 13.53 -4.31 29.76
C ASN A 41 14.28 -2.99 29.98
N ILE A 42 15.23 -2.71 29.07
CA ILE A 42 16.03 -1.48 29.10
C ILE A 42 15.19 -0.21 28.96
N TYR A 43 14.07 -0.26 28.23
CA TYR A 43 13.18 0.90 28.08
C TYR A 43 12.46 1.22 29.40
N LEU A 44 11.94 0.21 30.08
CA LEU A 44 11.32 0.40 31.39
C LEU A 44 12.33 0.89 32.44
N ALA A 45 13.58 0.40 32.37
CA ALA A 45 14.66 0.89 33.23
C ALA A 45 14.94 2.38 32.98
N ALA A 46 15.00 2.82 31.71
CA ALA A 46 15.13 4.22 31.34
C ALA A 46 13.99 5.07 31.93
N GLN A 47 12.74 4.63 31.80
CA GLN A 47 11.61 5.33 32.43
C GLN A 47 11.71 5.38 33.97
N CYS A 48 12.25 4.32 34.60
CA CYS A 48 12.43 4.27 36.05
C CYS A 48 13.46 5.29 36.55
N ILE A 49 14.57 5.46 35.83
CA ILE A 49 15.60 6.43 36.23
C ILE A 49 15.14 7.87 35.98
N MET A 50 14.52 8.15 34.83
CA MET A 50 14.03 9.49 34.45
C MET A 50 12.87 10.00 35.33
N SER A 51 12.24 9.13 36.12
CA SER A 51 11.08 9.48 36.96
C SER A 51 11.41 9.96 38.39
N ALA A 52 12.69 10.04 38.78
CA ALA A 52 13.05 10.50 40.13
C ALA A 52 14.48 11.09 40.21
N GLU A 53 15.16 10.93 41.35
CA GLU A 53 16.51 11.48 41.61
C GLU A 53 17.52 11.10 40.52
N LYS A 54 18.30 12.10 40.10
CA LYS A 54 19.28 12.00 39.01
C LYS A 54 20.49 11.17 39.47
N ASP A 55 20.78 10.09 38.76
CA ASP A 55 21.95 9.23 38.97
C ASP A 55 22.76 9.16 37.67
N GLU A 56 23.65 10.13 37.48
CA GLU A 56 24.37 10.34 36.21
C GLU A 56 25.24 9.13 35.83
N ASP A 57 25.83 8.45 36.82
CA ASP A 57 26.64 7.25 36.59
C ASP A 57 25.80 6.08 36.09
N LEU A 58 24.64 5.85 36.71
CA LEU A 58 23.73 4.80 36.26
C LEU A 58 23.13 5.14 34.89
N GLU A 59 22.73 6.39 34.66
CA GLU A 59 22.23 6.87 33.38
C GLU A 59 23.22 6.57 32.25
N LYS A 60 24.50 6.93 32.45
CA LYS A 60 25.57 6.64 31.47
C LYS A 60 25.73 5.14 31.19
N ARG A 61 25.65 4.29 32.21
CA ARG A 61 25.69 2.82 32.03
C ARG A 61 24.49 2.32 31.22
N LEU A 62 23.28 2.81 31.53
CA LEU A 62 22.06 2.42 30.83
C LEU A 62 22.03 2.91 29.38
N ILE A 63 22.55 4.10 29.09
CA ILE A 63 22.73 4.59 27.72
C ILE A 63 23.64 3.63 26.92
N GLY A 64 24.79 3.24 27.48
CA GLY A 64 25.69 2.29 26.82
C GLY A 64 25.03 0.93 26.59
N LYS A 65 24.22 0.45 27.54
CA LYS A 65 23.46 -0.80 27.39
C LYS A 65 22.35 -0.68 26.34
N ALA A 66 21.65 0.46 26.27
CA ALA A 66 20.64 0.74 25.27
C ALA A 66 21.24 0.80 23.86
N GLU A 67 22.40 1.42 23.71
CA GLU A 67 23.17 1.44 22.45
C GLU A 67 23.58 0.02 22.04
N TYR A 68 24.07 -0.80 22.97
CA TYR A 68 24.41 -2.19 22.70
C TYR A 68 23.23 -3.00 22.14
N PHE A 69 22.03 -2.84 22.71
CA PHE A 69 20.84 -3.49 22.19
C PHE A 69 20.40 -2.97 20.81
N ALA A 70 20.65 -1.68 20.53
CA ALA A 70 20.22 -1.02 19.30
C ALA A 70 21.15 -1.27 18.09
N GLN A 71 22.48 -1.28 18.30
CA GLN A 71 23.49 -1.10 17.24
C GLN A 71 23.50 -2.15 16.11
N ASN A 72 22.98 -3.36 16.34
CA ASN A 72 23.04 -4.46 15.36
C ASN A 72 21.68 -4.96 14.86
N PHE A 73 20.56 -4.46 15.39
CA PHE A 73 19.20 -4.86 14.96
C PHE A 73 18.92 -6.38 15.01
N LEU A 74 19.67 -7.16 15.80
CA LEU A 74 19.65 -8.63 15.78
C LEU A 74 18.38 -9.24 16.43
N GLN A 75 17.74 -8.51 17.34
CA GLN A 75 16.53 -8.94 18.05
C GLN A 75 15.50 -7.81 18.04
N PRO A 76 14.41 -7.92 17.25
CA PRO A 76 13.50 -6.81 17.02
C PRO A 76 12.97 -6.14 18.29
N GLU A 77 12.51 -6.93 19.26
CA GLU A 77 11.97 -6.45 20.53
C GLU A 77 13.03 -5.75 21.38
N ASN A 78 14.21 -6.34 21.53
CA ASN A 78 15.27 -5.79 22.37
C ASN A 78 15.92 -4.55 21.73
N SER A 79 16.13 -4.58 20.42
CA SER A 79 16.62 -3.41 19.68
C SER A 79 15.62 -2.26 19.71
N ALA A 80 14.31 -2.53 19.58
CA ALA A 80 13.29 -1.51 19.72
C ALA A 80 13.29 -0.88 21.12
N LYS A 81 13.35 -1.71 22.19
CA LYS A 81 13.50 -1.19 23.57
C LYS A 81 14.78 -0.37 23.75
N GLY A 82 15.89 -0.78 23.12
CA GLY A 82 17.14 0.00 23.11
C GLY A 82 16.95 1.37 22.47
N PHE A 83 16.32 1.44 21.30
CA PHE A 83 15.99 2.70 20.63
C PHE A 83 15.05 3.59 21.43
N LEU A 84 14.02 3.00 22.05
CA LEU A 84 13.09 3.71 22.92
C LEU A 84 13.77 4.24 24.18
N ALA A 85 14.65 3.45 24.79
CA ALA A 85 15.47 3.89 25.93
C ALA A 85 16.39 5.05 25.56
N LEU A 86 17.08 4.98 24.42
CA LEU A 86 17.91 6.09 23.93
C LEU A 86 17.09 7.36 23.70
N ALA A 87 15.85 7.24 23.22
CA ALA A 87 14.95 8.37 23.04
C ALA A 87 14.52 8.97 24.38
N GLU A 88 14.23 8.12 25.38
CA GLU A 88 13.92 8.53 26.76
C GLU A 88 15.09 9.29 27.41
N PHE A 89 16.33 8.89 27.12
CA PHE A 89 17.55 9.57 27.55
C PHE A 89 17.95 10.78 26.69
N GLU A 90 17.06 11.24 25.80
CA GLU A 90 17.33 12.35 24.85
C GLU A 90 18.62 12.17 24.02
N SER A 91 19.08 10.93 23.84
CA SER A 91 20.35 10.57 23.19
C SER A 91 20.22 10.55 21.66
N LEU A 92 19.63 11.60 21.09
CA LEU A 92 19.29 11.72 19.67
C LEU A 92 20.50 11.57 18.75
N LYS A 93 21.68 12.06 19.17
CA LYS A 93 22.93 11.95 18.40
C LYS A 93 23.33 10.50 18.17
N THR A 94 23.20 9.66 19.20
CA THR A 94 23.49 8.23 19.13
C THR A 94 22.53 7.54 18.17
N ILE A 95 21.22 7.81 18.29
CA ILE A 95 20.21 7.22 17.39
C ILE A 95 20.47 7.63 15.94
N VAL A 96 20.76 8.91 15.68
CA VAL A 96 21.12 9.40 14.34
C VAL A 96 22.35 8.68 13.80
N ASN A 97 23.40 8.48 14.59
CA ASN A 97 24.60 7.76 14.16
C ASN A 97 24.28 6.31 13.78
N LEU A 98 23.49 5.61 14.60
CA LEU A 98 23.09 4.22 14.34
C LEU A 98 22.32 4.08 13.02
N PHE A 99 21.35 4.96 12.76
CA PHE A 99 20.61 4.95 11.48
C PHE A 99 21.44 5.45 10.30
N SER A 100 22.41 6.35 10.52
CA SER A 100 23.31 6.83 9.47
C SER A 100 24.18 5.71 8.90
N ASN A 101 24.62 4.78 9.76
CA ASN A 101 25.44 3.63 9.38
C ASN A 101 24.70 2.60 8.51
N ILE A 102 23.37 2.67 8.43
CA ILE A 102 22.57 1.78 7.58
C ILE A 102 22.69 2.22 6.11
N LYS A 103 23.53 1.54 5.32
CA LYS A 103 23.61 1.80 3.87
C LYS A 103 22.30 1.51 3.16
N HIS A 104 21.73 0.32 3.39
CA HIS A 104 20.47 -0.13 2.79
C HIS A 104 19.56 -0.75 3.86
N PRO A 105 18.35 -0.20 4.08
CA PRO A 105 17.36 -0.83 4.96
C PRO A 105 17.03 -2.27 4.52
N ASN A 106 16.98 -3.20 5.47
CA ASN A 106 16.63 -4.61 5.24
C ASN A 106 15.47 -4.99 6.16
N ASN A 107 15.00 -6.24 6.08
CA ASN A 107 13.86 -6.70 6.86
C ASN A 107 14.08 -6.58 8.39
N ALA A 108 15.30 -6.81 8.90
CA ALA A 108 15.59 -6.68 10.33
C ALA A 108 15.40 -5.22 10.81
N HIS A 109 15.89 -4.25 10.03
CA HIS A 109 15.68 -2.83 10.30
C HIS A 109 14.18 -2.47 10.34
N LEU A 110 13.41 -2.98 9.37
CA LEU A 110 11.98 -2.71 9.27
C LEU A 110 11.18 -3.35 10.42
N GLN A 111 11.56 -4.55 10.85
CA GLN A 111 10.94 -5.22 12.01
C GLN A 111 11.17 -4.42 13.30
N VAL A 112 12.39 -3.94 13.54
CA VAL A 112 12.69 -3.08 14.70
C VAL A 112 11.85 -1.80 14.67
N ILE A 113 11.74 -1.15 13.52
CA ILE A 113 10.91 0.07 13.37
C ILE A 113 9.43 -0.24 13.62
N SER A 114 8.93 -1.37 13.14
CA SER A 114 7.57 -1.81 13.44
C SER A 114 7.34 -1.95 14.94
N LYS A 115 8.30 -2.54 15.66
CA LYS A 115 8.25 -2.69 17.12
C LYS A 115 8.29 -1.35 17.87
N ILE A 116 9.09 -0.39 17.40
CA ILE A 116 9.12 0.97 17.97
C ILE A 116 7.74 1.64 17.90
N PHE A 117 6.97 1.38 16.84
CA PHE A 117 5.66 2.02 16.61
C PHE A 117 4.45 1.24 17.15
N GLU A 118 4.64 0.07 17.78
CA GLU A 118 3.53 -0.75 18.29
C GLU A 118 2.63 0.00 19.29
N ASN A 119 3.23 0.86 20.10
CA ASN A 119 2.54 1.60 21.16
C ASN A 119 1.81 2.86 20.67
N ARG A 120 1.86 3.14 19.36
CA ARG A 120 1.10 4.21 18.70
C ARG A 120 1.29 5.61 19.31
N GLN A 121 2.42 5.87 19.96
CA GLN A 121 2.69 7.19 20.54
C GLN A 121 3.15 8.20 19.47
N PRO A 122 2.47 9.36 19.32
CA PRO A 122 2.76 10.32 18.26
C PRO A 122 4.12 10.99 18.42
N ASP A 123 4.54 11.30 19.65
CA ASP A 123 5.84 11.94 19.90
C ASP A 123 7.01 11.04 19.50
N ILE A 124 6.91 9.73 19.77
CA ILE A 124 7.89 8.73 19.30
C ILE A 124 7.89 8.69 17.77
N PHE A 125 6.72 8.59 17.16
CA PHE A 125 6.59 8.53 15.70
C PHE A 125 7.24 9.74 15.01
N CYS A 126 6.91 10.95 15.43
CA CYS A 126 7.46 12.18 14.86
C CYS A 126 8.96 12.35 15.16
N SER A 127 9.43 11.92 16.33
CA SER A 127 10.85 11.95 16.67
C SER A 127 11.67 11.02 15.76
N PHE A 128 11.21 9.77 15.54
CA PHE A 128 11.89 8.84 14.63
C PHE A 128 11.80 9.29 13.16
N LEU A 129 10.66 9.84 12.72
CA LEU A 129 10.57 10.45 11.40
C LEU A 129 11.57 11.59 11.22
N SER A 130 11.74 12.45 12.23
CA SER A 130 12.74 13.52 12.20
C SER A 130 14.16 12.98 12.06
N ILE A 131 14.46 11.86 12.72
CA ILE A 131 15.76 11.17 12.60
C ILE A 131 15.96 10.60 11.19
N PHE A 132 14.94 9.98 10.61
CA PHE A 132 15.02 9.45 9.23
C PHE A 132 15.17 10.56 8.20
N THR A 133 14.53 11.70 8.43
CA THR A 133 14.73 12.93 7.64
C THR A 133 16.16 13.45 7.74
N LYS A 134 16.73 13.54 8.95
CA LYS A 134 18.13 13.98 9.16
C LYS A 134 19.15 13.05 8.50
N THR A 135 18.82 11.78 8.35
CA THR A 135 19.70 10.75 7.75
C THR A 135 19.41 10.48 6.27
N ASP A 136 18.50 11.26 5.66
CA ASP A 136 18.06 11.15 4.26
C ASP A 136 17.61 9.72 3.87
N LYS A 137 16.97 9.01 4.80
CA LYS A 137 16.51 7.63 4.60
C LYS A 137 15.06 7.56 4.15
N THR A 138 14.78 7.97 2.90
CA THR A 138 13.42 8.02 2.33
C THR A 138 12.62 6.72 2.45
N ILE A 139 13.29 5.56 2.31
CA ILE A 139 12.65 4.24 2.47
C ILE A 139 12.11 4.07 3.89
N LEU A 140 12.86 4.52 4.90
CA LEU A 140 12.44 4.43 6.30
C LEU A 140 11.33 5.42 6.61
N ILE A 141 11.37 6.64 6.04
CA ILE A 141 10.28 7.62 6.14
C ILE A 141 8.98 7.01 5.59
N GLN A 142 9.02 6.47 4.38
CA GLN A 142 7.86 5.81 3.75
C GLN A 142 7.34 4.64 4.57
N PHE A 143 8.23 3.78 5.06
CA PHE A 143 7.85 2.63 5.86
C PHE A 143 7.23 3.05 7.20
N ALA A 144 7.80 4.05 7.86
CA ALA A 144 7.28 4.59 9.12
C ALA A 144 5.87 5.15 8.94
N ILE A 145 5.66 5.99 7.92
CA ILE A 145 4.33 6.54 7.59
C ILE A 145 3.32 5.41 7.35
N ASN A 146 3.69 4.37 6.62
CA ASN A 146 2.79 3.26 6.32
C ASN A 146 2.49 2.38 7.55
N THR A 147 3.46 2.21 8.44
CA THR A 147 3.38 1.29 9.59
C THR A 147 2.68 1.90 10.80
N TYR A 148 2.88 3.20 11.05
CA TYR A 148 2.29 3.86 12.21
C TYR A 148 0.76 3.97 12.07
N ASN A 149 0.03 3.41 13.02
CA ASN A 149 -1.44 3.37 13.03
C ASN A 149 -2.04 4.08 14.26
N GLY A 150 -1.29 5.04 14.83
CA GLY A 150 -1.78 5.91 15.90
C GLY A 150 -2.40 7.19 15.36
N GLU A 151 -3.05 7.93 16.25
CA GLU A 151 -3.51 9.29 15.96
C GLU A 151 -2.34 10.27 15.94
N LEU A 152 -2.47 11.33 15.14
CA LEU A 152 -1.43 12.35 15.03
C LEU A 152 -2.01 13.73 15.40
N PRO A 153 -2.16 14.03 16.69
CA PRO A 153 -2.68 15.33 17.13
C PRO A 153 -1.65 16.43 16.86
N ILE A 154 -2.10 17.54 16.29
CA ILE A 154 -1.24 18.69 16.00
C ILE A 154 -1.15 19.57 17.25
N ASN A 155 -0.06 19.43 18.00
CA ASN A 155 0.36 20.34 19.07
C ASN A 155 1.63 21.11 18.65
N ASN A 156 2.10 22.08 19.44
CA ASN A 156 3.27 22.90 19.09
C ASN A 156 4.54 22.07 18.81
N GLN A 157 4.83 21.06 19.63
CA GLN A 157 6.02 20.22 19.46
C GLN A 157 5.96 19.35 18.21
N ILE A 158 4.84 18.65 18.00
CA ILE A 158 4.60 17.80 16.83
C ILE A 158 4.59 18.65 15.55
N LYS A 159 4.01 19.85 15.60
CA LYS A 159 4.00 20.80 14.48
C LYS A 159 5.43 21.13 14.02
N ASP A 160 6.34 21.44 14.93
CA ASP A 160 7.72 21.79 14.56
C ASP A 160 8.46 20.59 13.94
N GLN A 161 8.23 19.38 14.44
CA GLN A 161 8.78 18.16 13.85
C GLN A 161 8.19 17.89 12.46
N LEU A 162 6.87 18.04 12.29
CA LEU A 162 6.21 17.90 11.00
C LEU A 162 6.64 18.97 10.00
N ASN A 163 6.90 20.21 10.43
CA ASN A 163 7.45 21.27 9.59
C ASN A 163 8.75 20.82 8.93
N LEU A 164 9.68 20.29 9.73
CA LEU A 164 10.98 19.80 9.28
C LEU A 164 10.82 18.64 8.29
N ILE A 165 9.92 17.70 8.58
CA ILE A 165 9.64 16.56 7.70
C ILE A 165 9.01 17.03 6.38
N PHE A 166 8.01 17.91 6.43
CA PHE A 166 7.30 18.38 5.24
C PHE A 166 8.21 19.20 4.33
N LYS A 167 9.02 20.10 4.90
CA LYS A 167 10.04 20.84 4.14
C LYS A 167 11.01 19.90 3.45
N HIS A 168 11.54 18.90 4.16
CA HIS A 168 12.43 17.91 3.55
C HIS A 168 11.76 17.15 2.39
N LEU A 169 10.51 16.72 2.55
CA LEU A 169 9.77 16.03 1.48
C LEU A 169 9.51 16.94 0.27
N LEU A 170 9.24 18.23 0.50
CA LEU A 170 9.07 19.24 -0.54
C LEU A 170 10.39 19.49 -1.29
N ASP A 171 11.49 19.70 -0.56
CA ASP A 171 12.83 19.95 -1.12
C ASP A 171 13.32 18.78 -1.97
N LYS A 172 13.06 17.55 -1.51
CA LYS A 172 13.37 16.32 -2.25
C LYS A 172 12.37 15.99 -3.36
N LYS A 173 11.36 16.83 -3.58
CA LYS A 173 10.28 16.64 -4.59
C LYS A 173 9.53 15.31 -4.43
N LEU A 174 9.41 14.81 -3.19
CA LEU A 174 8.74 13.56 -2.83
C LEU A 174 7.23 13.78 -2.63
N PHE A 175 6.58 14.48 -3.56
CA PHE A 175 5.19 14.92 -3.42
C PHE A 175 4.19 13.77 -3.26
N GLY A 176 4.45 12.61 -3.86
CA GLY A 176 3.57 11.44 -3.70
C GLY A 176 3.60 10.86 -2.28
N LEU A 177 4.76 10.92 -1.63
CA LEU A 177 4.91 10.49 -0.24
C LEU A 177 4.27 11.52 0.70
N LEU A 178 4.47 12.81 0.45
CA LEU A 178 3.81 13.89 1.19
C LEU A 178 2.27 13.81 1.06
N ASP A 179 1.76 13.55 -0.15
CA ASP A 179 0.33 13.31 -0.42
C ASP A 179 -0.19 12.13 0.44
N THR A 180 0.54 11.01 0.44
CA THR A 180 0.18 9.82 1.25
C THR A 180 0.18 10.14 2.75
N PHE A 181 1.15 10.92 3.22
CA PHE A 181 1.22 11.37 4.62
C PHE A 181 -0.02 12.20 4.98
N ILE A 182 -0.29 13.25 4.22
CA ILE A 182 -1.39 14.19 4.47
C ILE A 182 -2.73 13.46 4.42
N GLU A 183 -2.94 12.56 3.45
CA GLU A 183 -4.16 11.75 3.36
C GLU A 183 -4.33 10.83 4.56
N LYS A 184 -3.29 10.08 4.93
CA LYS A 184 -3.36 9.11 6.02
C LYS A 184 -3.75 9.75 7.36
N PHE A 185 -3.18 10.90 7.66
CA PHE A 185 -3.42 11.61 8.93
C PHE A 185 -4.41 12.78 8.80
N LYS A 186 -5.07 12.91 7.65
CA LYS A 186 -6.08 13.95 7.36
C LYS A 186 -5.58 15.40 7.58
N LEU A 187 -4.31 15.68 7.32
CA LEU A 187 -3.63 16.95 7.65
C LEU A 187 -3.88 18.09 6.65
N HIS A 188 -4.96 18.02 5.85
CA HIS A 188 -5.18 18.95 4.74
C HIS A 188 -5.42 20.39 5.20
N SER A 189 -6.19 20.56 6.28
CA SER A 189 -6.49 21.85 6.91
C SER A 189 -5.32 22.38 7.72
N ASP A 190 -4.53 21.49 8.32
CA ASP A 190 -3.37 21.85 9.16
C ASP A 190 -2.12 22.15 8.34
N PHE A 191 -2.13 21.89 7.03
CA PHE A 191 -0.96 21.97 6.17
C PHE A 191 -0.27 23.35 6.22
N SER A 192 -1.04 24.44 6.14
CA SER A 192 -0.50 25.80 6.24
C SER A 192 0.11 26.06 7.61
N TYR A 193 -0.60 25.63 8.67
CA TYR A 193 -0.16 25.80 10.04
C TYR A 193 1.14 25.03 10.32
N ILE A 194 1.23 23.79 9.85
CA ILE A 194 2.41 22.94 9.96
C ILE A 194 3.61 23.59 9.28
N LEU A 195 3.47 24.07 8.04
CA LEU A 195 4.60 24.64 7.30
C LEU A 195 4.97 26.07 7.73
N GLY A 196 4.05 26.79 8.38
CA GLY A 196 4.24 28.20 8.72
C GLY A 196 4.36 29.09 7.49
N ASP A 197 3.78 28.66 6.37
CA ASP A 197 3.75 29.37 5.09
C ASP A 197 2.32 29.33 4.54
N ASN A 198 2.01 30.28 3.67
CA ASN A 198 0.73 30.35 2.99
C ASN A 198 0.61 29.17 2.02
N THR A 199 -0.46 28.40 2.15
CA THR A 199 -0.79 27.28 1.26
C THR A 199 -0.77 27.69 -0.22
N GLU A 200 -1.13 28.93 -0.56
CA GLU A 200 -1.05 29.43 -1.93
C GLU A 200 0.37 29.44 -2.50
N ASN A 201 1.37 29.88 -1.72
CA ASN A 201 2.77 29.92 -2.14
C ASN A 201 3.27 28.52 -2.46
N ILE A 202 2.94 27.57 -1.57
CA ILE A 202 3.31 26.17 -1.71
C ILE A 202 2.65 25.57 -2.96
N ILE A 203 1.36 25.81 -3.19
CA ILE A 203 0.66 25.35 -4.40
C ILE A 203 1.36 25.89 -5.66
N ARG A 204 1.73 27.18 -5.72
CA ARG A 204 2.45 27.76 -6.86
C ARG A 204 3.77 27.06 -7.11
N GLN A 205 4.53 26.78 -6.06
CA GLN A 205 5.81 26.10 -6.13
C GLN A 205 5.65 24.66 -6.64
N ILE A 206 4.83 23.83 -5.98
CA ILE A 206 4.76 22.40 -6.27
C ILE A 206 3.98 22.09 -7.55
N SER A 207 3.04 22.95 -7.96
CA SER A 207 2.22 22.72 -9.15
C SER A 207 3.01 22.79 -10.46
N ASN A 208 4.25 23.30 -10.43
CA ASN A 208 5.18 23.26 -11.55
C ASN A 208 6.03 21.97 -11.56
N GLU A 209 6.16 21.30 -10.42
CA GLU A 209 7.12 20.23 -10.18
C GLU A 209 6.56 18.83 -10.45
N GLY A 210 6.45 18.49 -11.75
CA GLY A 210 5.99 17.18 -12.20
C GLY A 210 4.52 16.87 -11.90
N PHE A 211 4.09 15.63 -12.20
CA PHE A 211 2.69 15.22 -12.03
C PHE A 211 2.26 15.13 -10.57
N ASN A 212 3.10 14.56 -9.70
CA ASN A 212 2.74 14.36 -8.30
C ASN A 212 2.62 15.72 -7.56
N GLY A 213 3.48 16.68 -7.88
CA GLY A 213 3.39 18.05 -7.34
C GLY A 213 2.11 18.75 -7.79
N LEU A 214 1.75 18.64 -9.07
CA LEU A 214 0.47 19.15 -9.59
C LEU A 214 -0.74 18.51 -8.90
N LYS A 215 -0.75 17.18 -8.75
CA LYS A 215 -1.84 16.43 -8.10
C LYS A 215 -2.00 16.86 -6.64
N LEU A 216 -0.89 16.98 -5.90
CA LEU A 216 -0.89 17.45 -4.52
C LEU A 216 -1.38 18.90 -4.43
N GLY A 217 -0.90 19.78 -5.31
CA GLY A 217 -1.36 21.17 -5.38
C GLY A 217 -2.87 21.29 -5.60
N PHE A 218 -3.44 20.48 -6.49
CA PHE A 218 -4.89 20.46 -6.72
C PHE A 218 -5.68 20.02 -5.47
N LYS A 219 -5.20 18.97 -4.79
CA LYS A 219 -5.83 18.50 -3.55
C LYS A 219 -5.79 19.55 -2.45
N LEU A 220 -4.64 20.19 -2.25
CA LEU A 220 -4.46 21.27 -1.27
C LEU A 220 -5.35 22.47 -1.61
N ALA A 221 -5.43 22.86 -2.89
CA ALA A 221 -6.31 23.94 -3.32
C ALA A 221 -7.77 23.64 -3.02
N LYS A 222 -8.20 22.39 -3.28
CA LYS A 222 -9.56 21.95 -3.01
C LYS A 222 -9.87 21.91 -1.51
N SER A 223 -8.99 21.36 -0.69
CA SER A 223 -9.24 21.18 0.74
C SER A 223 -9.18 22.48 1.54
N ASN A 224 -8.51 23.51 1.01
CA ASN A 224 -8.37 24.82 1.66
C ASN A 224 -9.22 25.90 0.97
N GLU A 225 -10.22 25.51 0.17
CA GLU A 225 -11.14 26.44 -0.52
C GLU A 225 -10.47 27.47 -1.46
N LEU A 226 -9.26 27.16 -1.95
CA LEU A 226 -8.46 28.02 -2.82
C LEU A 226 -8.76 27.84 -4.32
N LEU A 227 -9.86 27.17 -4.70
CA LEU A 227 -10.23 26.98 -6.10
C LEU A 227 -10.70 28.27 -6.79
N SER A 228 -10.97 29.34 -6.03
CA SER A 228 -11.19 30.69 -6.57
C SER A 228 -9.88 31.31 -7.08
N VAL A 229 -8.76 31.03 -6.42
CA VAL A 229 -7.41 31.51 -6.78
C VAL A 229 -6.74 30.57 -7.78
N PHE A 230 -6.73 29.27 -7.48
CA PHE A 230 -6.22 28.21 -8.34
C PHE A 230 -7.39 27.47 -8.97
N THR A 231 -7.93 28.06 -10.03
CA THR A 231 -9.09 27.50 -10.72
C THR A 231 -8.82 26.08 -11.18
N VAL A 232 -9.89 25.29 -11.33
CA VAL A 232 -9.79 23.94 -11.89
C VAL A 232 -9.11 23.99 -13.27
N ASP A 233 -9.41 25.03 -14.06
CA ASP A 233 -8.78 25.33 -15.34
C ASP A 233 -7.25 25.50 -15.24
N PHE A 234 -6.73 26.18 -14.21
CA PHE A 234 -5.29 26.31 -13.98
C PHE A 234 -4.61 24.94 -13.88
N PHE A 235 -5.20 24.00 -13.11
CA PHE A 235 -4.64 22.67 -12.93
C PHE A 235 -4.76 21.81 -14.19
N ILE A 236 -5.89 21.89 -14.89
CA ILE A 236 -6.11 21.20 -16.17
C ILE A 236 -5.07 21.64 -17.20
N LYS A 237 -4.87 22.95 -17.37
CA LYS A 237 -3.90 23.51 -18.32
C LYS A 237 -2.49 23.03 -18.04
N LYS A 238 -2.05 23.16 -16.78
CA LYS A 238 -0.74 22.66 -16.35
C LYS A 238 -0.60 21.15 -16.53
N ALA A 239 -1.68 20.38 -16.38
CA ALA A 239 -1.66 18.95 -16.62
C ALA A 239 -1.50 18.63 -18.11
N ALA A 240 -2.22 19.33 -18.97
CA ALA A 240 -2.21 19.14 -20.43
C ALA A 240 -0.87 19.55 -21.08
N GLU A 241 -0.19 20.54 -20.54
CA GLU A 241 1.17 20.94 -20.97
C GLU A 241 2.22 19.83 -20.77
N ARG A 242 1.93 18.82 -19.94
CA ARG A 242 2.88 17.76 -19.60
C ARG A 242 2.72 16.54 -20.47
N SER A 243 3.84 15.96 -20.90
CA SER A 243 3.89 14.78 -21.77
C SER A 243 3.54 13.44 -21.11
N SER A 244 3.14 13.42 -19.83
CA SER A 244 2.97 12.18 -19.06
C SER A 244 1.52 11.65 -19.12
N LYS A 245 1.36 10.32 -19.27
CA LYS A 245 0.04 9.63 -19.26
C LYS A 245 -0.83 10.05 -18.08
N LYS A 246 -0.23 10.11 -16.89
CA LYS A 246 -0.95 10.43 -15.64
C LYS A 246 -1.46 11.87 -15.64
N SER A 247 -0.68 12.80 -16.18
CA SER A 247 -1.07 14.21 -16.32
C SER A 247 -2.25 14.37 -17.27
N PHE A 248 -2.20 13.74 -18.45
CA PHE A 248 -3.31 13.78 -19.40
C PHE A 248 -4.60 13.18 -18.82
N LEU A 249 -4.53 12.00 -18.19
CA LEU A 249 -5.69 11.37 -17.57
C LEU A 249 -6.29 12.25 -16.47
N PHE A 250 -5.44 12.88 -15.65
CA PHE A 250 -5.89 13.83 -14.64
C PHE A 250 -6.58 15.06 -15.27
N ALA A 251 -6.05 15.60 -16.37
CA ALA A 251 -6.64 16.74 -17.06
C ALA A 251 -8.06 16.44 -17.56
N ILE A 252 -8.24 15.29 -18.23
CA ILE A 252 -9.54 14.85 -18.80
C ILE A 252 -10.53 14.55 -17.67
N THR A 253 -10.15 13.71 -16.71
CA THR A 253 -11.06 13.32 -15.60
C THR A 253 -11.47 14.51 -14.75
N THR A 254 -10.58 15.48 -14.56
CA THR A 254 -10.88 16.71 -13.82
C THR A 254 -11.78 17.64 -14.65
N ALA A 255 -11.54 17.78 -15.96
CA ALA A 255 -12.40 18.57 -16.85
C ALA A 255 -13.84 18.04 -16.88
N ASN A 256 -14.01 16.72 -17.03
CA ASN A 256 -15.34 16.07 -17.04
C ASN A 256 -16.04 16.25 -15.69
N LYS A 257 -15.33 16.02 -14.58
CA LYS A 257 -15.90 16.14 -13.24
C LYS A 257 -16.40 17.54 -12.91
N TYR A 258 -15.75 18.58 -13.43
CA TYR A 258 -16.07 19.99 -13.15
C TYR A 258 -16.73 20.71 -14.33
N ASN A 259 -17.16 19.97 -15.37
CA ASN A 259 -17.87 20.48 -16.54
C ASN A 259 -17.22 21.73 -17.18
N VAL A 260 -15.90 21.69 -17.34
CA VAL A 260 -15.11 22.84 -17.79
C VAL A 260 -15.23 22.98 -19.32
N LYS A 261 -16.13 23.86 -19.78
CA LYS A 261 -16.45 24.10 -21.22
C LYS A 261 -15.28 24.57 -22.10
N LYS A 262 -14.15 25.02 -21.53
CA LYS A 262 -13.00 25.58 -22.27
C LYS A 262 -11.85 24.58 -22.37
N LEU A 263 -12.08 23.51 -23.12
CA LEU A 263 -11.12 22.42 -23.39
C LEU A 263 -10.08 22.73 -24.50
N LYS A 264 -10.16 23.89 -25.15
CA LYS A 264 -9.31 24.32 -26.30
C LYS A 264 -7.78 24.18 -26.16
N GLN A 265 -7.24 23.99 -24.96
CA GLN A 265 -5.80 23.70 -24.76
C GLN A 265 -5.50 22.21 -24.54
N ILE A 266 -6.46 21.41 -24.06
CA ILE A 266 -6.39 19.94 -24.13
C ILE A 266 -6.41 19.54 -25.62
N ASP A 267 -7.21 20.23 -26.42
CA ASP A 267 -7.20 20.19 -27.88
C ASP A 267 -5.81 20.38 -28.47
N PHE A 268 -5.16 21.51 -28.15
CA PHE A 268 -3.82 21.83 -28.64
C PHE A 268 -2.74 20.82 -28.18
N ALA A 269 -2.88 20.25 -26.97
CA ALA A 269 -1.96 19.25 -26.47
C ALA A 269 -2.15 17.88 -27.15
N ILE A 270 -3.40 17.51 -27.46
CA ILE A 270 -3.76 16.36 -28.30
C ILE A 270 -3.26 16.58 -29.73
N GLU A 271 -3.44 17.77 -30.30
CA GLU A 271 -2.90 18.17 -31.60
C GLU A 271 -1.38 18.08 -31.64
N ARG A 272 -0.64 18.62 -30.65
CA ARG A 272 0.83 18.45 -30.59
C ARG A 272 1.25 16.99 -30.42
N ALA A 273 0.48 16.17 -29.71
CA ALA A 273 0.74 14.74 -29.62
C ALA A 273 0.53 14.04 -30.97
N LEU A 274 -0.50 14.44 -31.73
CA LEU A 274 -0.79 13.99 -33.10
C LEU A 274 0.26 14.49 -34.12
N GLU A 275 0.75 15.71 -33.96
CA GLU A 275 1.76 16.35 -34.81
C GLU A 275 3.19 15.87 -34.52
N SER A 276 3.44 15.31 -33.33
CA SER A 276 4.72 14.70 -33.02
C SER A 276 4.93 13.39 -33.80
N HIS A 277 5.54 13.48 -34.98
CA HIS A 277 5.83 12.33 -35.83
C HIS A 277 6.76 11.31 -35.13
N GLY A 278 6.54 10.01 -35.37
CA GLY A 278 7.40 8.91 -34.89
C GLY A 278 6.94 8.19 -33.61
N LYS A 279 7.85 7.41 -32.99
CA LYS A 279 7.56 6.56 -31.79
C LYS A 279 7.09 7.36 -30.56
N SER A 280 7.50 8.62 -30.43
CA SER A 280 7.19 9.49 -29.28
C SER A 280 5.71 9.92 -29.26
N GLY A 281 5.15 10.36 -30.38
CA GLY A 281 3.71 10.68 -30.50
C GLY A 281 2.83 9.44 -30.39
N LYS A 282 3.24 8.34 -31.04
CA LYS A 282 2.54 7.05 -30.98
C LYS A 282 2.40 6.49 -29.56
N ASN A 283 3.44 6.60 -28.73
CA ASN A 283 3.37 6.16 -27.33
C ASN A 283 2.50 7.07 -26.46
N LYS A 284 2.44 8.38 -26.74
CA LYS A 284 1.54 9.32 -26.04
C LYS A 284 0.08 9.04 -26.36
N ILE A 285 -0.25 8.79 -27.62
CA ILE A 285 -1.62 8.45 -28.06
C ILE A 285 -2.08 7.09 -27.52
N LYS A 286 -1.21 6.07 -27.59
CA LYS A 286 -1.50 4.75 -27.02
C LYS A 286 -1.69 4.80 -25.49
N ALA A 287 -1.04 5.74 -24.82
CA ALA A 287 -1.19 5.96 -23.38
C ALA A 287 -2.53 6.63 -22.99
N ILE A 288 -3.11 7.45 -23.86
CA ILE A 288 -4.42 8.11 -23.65
C ILE A 288 -5.55 7.07 -23.63
N GLY A 289 -5.46 6.04 -24.48
CA GLY A 289 -6.48 4.97 -24.56
C GLY A 289 -7.66 5.32 -25.47
N LYS A 290 -8.26 4.31 -26.09
CA LYS A 290 -9.27 4.44 -27.16
C LYS A 290 -10.52 5.19 -26.71
N HIS A 291 -11.05 4.89 -25.52
CA HIS A 291 -12.26 5.52 -25.00
C HIS A 291 -12.11 7.01 -24.72
N ALA A 292 -11.02 7.41 -24.05
CA ALA A 292 -10.75 8.82 -23.77
C ALA A 292 -10.59 9.68 -25.04
N LEU A 293 -10.07 9.11 -26.13
CA LEU A 293 -9.98 9.78 -27.44
C LEU A 293 -11.33 9.88 -28.15
N LEU A 294 -12.18 8.86 -28.04
CA LEU A 294 -13.51 8.83 -28.65
C LEU A 294 -14.51 9.75 -27.92
N GLU A 295 -14.49 9.75 -26.58
CA GLU A 295 -15.28 10.66 -25.74
C GLU A 295 -14.91 12.12 -26.04
N TYR A 296 -13.61 12.42 -26.03
CA TYR A 296 -13.08 13.72 -26.41
C TYR A 296 -13.46 14.15 -27.86
N SER A 297 -13.39 13.22 -28.82
CA SER A 297 -13.78 13.43 -30.22
C SER A 297 -15.28 13.68 -30.39
N SER A 298 -16.11 13.07 -29.55
CA SER A 298 -17.57 13.23 -29.60
C SER A 298 -18.03 14.58 -29.05
N GLU A 299 -17.30 15.14 -28.09
CA GLU A 299 -17.58 16.44 -27.48
C GLU A 299 -16.92 17.61 -28.23
N ASN A 300 -15.96 17.33 -29.13
CA ASN A 300 -15.23 18.35 -29.91
C ASN A 300 -15.22 18.02 -31.42
N PRO A 301 -16.35 18.25 -32.13
CA PRO A 301 -16.56 17.83 -33.53
C PRO A 301 -15.54 18.40 -34.53
N GLN A 302 -14.95 19.55 -34.20
CA GLN A 302 -14.00 20.28 -35.06
C GLN A 302 -12.65 19.54 -35.20
N LEU A 303 -12.28 18.74 -34.19
CA LEU A 303 -11.01 17.99 -34.12
C LEU A 303 -11.20 16.48 -34.32
N SER A 304 -12.47 16.06 -34.33
CA SER A 304 -12.94 14.70 -34.58
C SER A 304 -12.28 14.07 -35.80
N ASN A 305 -12.30 14.73 -36.96
CA ASN A 305 -11.75 14.15 -38.19
C ASN A 305 -10.23 13.91 -38.12
N LYS A 306 -9.47 14.75 -37.41
CA LYS A 306 -8.00 14.65 -37.28
C LYS A 306 -7.61 13.57 -36.25
N VAL A 307 -8.36 13.48 -35.15
CA VAL A 307 -8.23 12.42 -34.13
C VAL A 307 -8.64 11.06 -34.70
N LEU A 308 -9.76 11.00 -35.42
CA LEU A 308 -10.31 9.80 -36.04
C LEU A 308 -9.45 9.29 -37.21
N SER A 309 -8.94 10.16 -38.08
CA SER A 309 -8.02 9.73 -39.16
C SER A 309 -6.70 9.15 -38.64
N TYR A 310 -6.16 9.69 -37.54
CA TYR A 310 -4.97 9.12 -36.89
C TYR A 310 -5.31 7.82 -36.15
N TYR A 311 -6.50 7.72 -35.56
CA TYR A 311 -7.03 6.48 -34.99
C TYR A 311 -7.20 5.40 -36.06
N ASP A 312 -7.84 5.72 -37.18
CA ASP A 312 -8.08 4.80 -38.28
C ASP A 312 -6.75 4.34 -38.87
N SER A 313 -5.80 5.22 -39.17
CA SER A 313 -4.48 4.81 -39.70
C SER A 313 -3.64 3.91 -38.76
N PHE A 314 -3.94 3.88 -37.45
CA PHE A 314 -3.18 3.10 -36.47
C PHE A 314 -3.85 1.78 -36.07
N TRP A 315 -5.18 1.72 -36.14
CA TRP A 315 -5.98 0.57 -35.69
C TRP A 315 -6.68 -0.17 -36.84
N SER A 316 -6.58 0.31 -38.09
CA SER A 316 -7.18 -0.33 -39.27
C SER A 316 -6.33 -1.41 -39.95
N ASP A 317 -5.09 -1.68 -39.49
CA ASP A 317 -4.32 -2.87 -39.90
C ASP A 317 -4.86 -4.20 -39.31
N GLY A 318 -6.15 -4.26 -39.00
CA GLY A 318 -6.81 -5.45 -38.48
C GLY A 318 -8.32 -5.34 -38.61
N THR A 319 -8.83 -5.72 -39.78
CA THR A 319 -10.25 -5.86 -40.10
C THR A 319 -11.00 -6.74 -39.10
N ASP A 320 -12.01 -6.21 -38.42
CA ASP A 320 -13.32 -6.89 -38.34
C ASP A 320 -14.43 -5.94 -37.82
N ALA A 321 -15.36 -5.56 -38.71
CA ALA A 321 -16.50 -4.71 -38.35
C ALA A 321 -17.48 -5.42 -37.39
N GLN A 322 -17.49 -6.76 -37.38
CA GLN A 322 -18.24 -7.56 -36.40
C GLN A 322 -17.57 -7.58 -35.01
N ALA A 323 -16.24 -7.43 -34.94
CA ALA A 323 -15.55 -7.25 -33.67
C ALA A 323 -15.89 -5.88 -33.07
N LEU A 324 -15.95 -4.81 -33.86
CA LEU A 324 -16.25 -3.46 -33.36
C LEU A 324 -17.66 -3.32 -32.76
N GLN A 325 -18.65 -4.06 -33.28
CA GLN A 325 -20.03 -4.02 -32.79
C GLN A 325 -20.20 -4.88 -31.52
N ARG A 326 -19.59 -6.07 -31.47
CA ARG A 326 -19.53 -6.90 -30.25
C ARG A 326 -18.74 -6.22 -29.14
N THR A 327 -17.70 -5.47 -29.48
CA THR A 327 -16.83 -4.76 -28.53
C THR A 327 -17.49 -3.49 -27.98
N LYS A 328 -18.26 -2.74 -28.80
CA LYS A 328 -19.00 -1.55 -28.34
C LYS A 328 -20.17 -1.86 -27.40
N GLU A 329 -20.85 -3.00 -27.57
CA GLU A 329 -21.92 -3.45 -26.66
C GLU A 329 -21.36 -4.09 -25.38
N TYR A 330 -20.17 -4.70 -25.46
CA TYR A 330 -19.45 -5.24 -24.29
C TYR A 330 -18.82 -4.14 -23.44
N GLU A 331 -18.15 -3.17 -24.05
CA GLU A 331 -17.38 -2.14 -23.35
C GLU A 331 -18.27 -1.11 -22.66
N ARG A 332 -19.43 -0.76 -23.22
CA ARG A 332 -20.37 0.18 -22.59
C ARG A 332 -21.00 -0.38 -21.32
N LYS A 333 -21.30 -1.69 -21.29
CA LYS A 333 -21.74 -2.41 -20.09
C LYS A 333 -20.60 -2.65 -19.12
N ASP A 334 -19.39 -2.95 -19.60
CA ASP A 334 -18.22 -3.16 -18.74
C ASP A 334 -17.73 -1.85 -18.10
N GLU A 335 -17.84 -0.68 -18.74
CA GLU A 335 -17.43 0.61 -18.16
C GLU A 335 -18.43 1.15 -17.14
N GLU A 336 -19.74 1.10 -17.40
CA GLU A 336 -20.75 1.41 -16.39
C GLU A 336 -20.68 0.44 -15.20
N ARG A 337 -20.45 -0.85 -15.46
CA ARG A 337 -20.19 -1.85 -14.41
C ARG A 337 -18.86 -1.65 -13.72
N LEU A 338 -17.80 -1.19 -14.38
CA LEU A 338 -16.50 -0.94 -13.77
C LEU A 338 -16.58 0.27 -12.82
N ILE A 339 -17.24 1.35 -13.24
CA ILE A 339 -17.49 2.53 -12.41
C ILE A 339 -18.39 2.19 -11.21
N TYR A 340 -19.41 1.36 -11.41
CA TYR A 340 -20.25 0.84 -10.33
C TYR A 340 -19.51 -0.16 -9.44
N SER A 341 -18.63 -0.98 -10.02
CA SER A 341 -17.82 -1.99 -9.32
C SER A 341 -16.77 -1.35 -8.42
N LEU A 342 -16.16 -0.23 -8.83
CA LEU A 342 -15.22 0.52 -8.00
C LEU A 342 -15.91 1.17 -6.78
N LYS A 343 -17.24 1.12 -6.71
CA LYS A 343 -18.05 1.55 -5.55
C LYS A 343 -18.75 0.39 -4.83
N ASN A 344 -18.90 -0.78 -5.47
CA ASN A 344 -19.60 -1.95 -4.92
C ASN A 344 -18.76 -3.23 -5.07
N LEU A 345 -18.35 -3.77 -3.92
CA LEU A 345 -17.45 -4.93 -3.83
C LEU A 345 -17.98 -6.18 -4.53
N ASP A 346 -19.27 -6.50 -4.43
CA ASP A 346 -19.82 -7.72 -5.05
C ASP A 346 -19.74 -7.62 -6.57
N VAL A 347 -20.08 -6.47 -7.14
CA VAL A 347 -19.98 -6.24 -8.59
C VAL A 347 -18.52 -6.28 -9.07
N TYR A 348 -17.57 -5.81 -8.25
CA TYR A 348 -16.14 -5.90 -8.55
C TYR A 348 -15.63 -7.34 -8.58
N LEU A 349 -16.07 -8.15 -7.62
CA LEU A 349 -15.68 -9.56 -7.57
C LEU A 349 -16.24 -10.34 -8.76
N ASP A 350 -17.47 -10.07 -9.19
CA ASP A 350 -18.06 -10.73 -10.37
C ASP A 350 -17.24 -10.40 -11.63
N PHE A 351 -16.86 -9.12 -11.81
CA PHE A 351 -15.98 -8.70 -12.89
C PHE A 351 -14.59 -9.36 -12.84
N LEU A 352 -14.01 -9.47 -11.65
CA LEU A 352 -12.68 -10.04 -11.43
C LEU A 352 -12.56 -11.46 -11.98
N PHE A 353 -13.52 -12.32 -11.65
CA PHE A 353 -13.50 -13.74 -12.01
C PHE A 353 -14.06 -14.03 -13.40
N GLU A 354 -14.87 -13.13 -13.99
CA GLU A 354 -15.37 -13.29 -15.36
C GLU A 354 -14.42 -12.72 -16.43
N LYS A 355 -13.71 -11.61 -16.17
CA LYS A 355 -13.10 -10.78 -17.23
C LYS A 355 -11.60 -10.50 -17.07
N ASN A 356 -11.09 -10.31 -15.86
CA ASN A 356 -9.73 -9.77 -15.68
C ASN A 356 -8.69 -10.82 -15.24
N LYS A 357 -8.23 -11.63 -16.21
CA LYS A 357 -7.22 -12.68 -15.97
C LYS A 357 -5.76 -12.21 -15.93
N ARG A 358 -5.49 -10.90 -16.09
CA ARG A 358 -4.11 -10.40 -16.32
C ARG A 358 -3.34 -10.10 -15.04
N ILE A 359 -4.03 -9.69 -13.98
CA ILE A 359 -3.44 -9.28 -12.70
C ILE A 359 -3.42 -10.48 -11.75
N PRO A 360 -2.31 -10.76 -11.03
CA PRO A 360 -2.29 -11.79 -10.01
C PRO A 360 -3.32 -11.55 -8.90
N ILE A 361 -4.02 -12.59 -8.47
CA ILE A 361 -5.10 -12.49 -7.48
C ILE A 361 -4.61 -11.97 -6.12
N GLU A 362 -3.35 -12.22 -5.76
CA GLU A 362 -2.73 -11.71 -4.53
C GLU A 362 -2.69 -10.19 -4.53
N ARG A 363 -2.34 -9.59 -5.68
CA ARG A 363 -2.36 -8.15 -5.87
C ARG A 363 -3.79 -7.60 -5.91
N GLN A 364 -4.71 -8.34 -6.52
CA GLN A 364 -6.11 -7.95 -6.55
C GLN A 364 -6.76 -7.96 -5.15
N ILE A 365 -6.45 -8.96 -4.31
CA ILE A 365 -6.90 -8.99 -2.90
C ILE A 365 -6.38 -7.77 -2.16
N TYR A 366 -5.11 -7.40 -2.36
CA TYR A 366 -4.54 -6.17 -1.78
C TYR A 366 -5.26 -4.91 -2.27
N GLU A 367 -5.55 -4.81 -3.56
CA GLU A 367 -6.31 -3.69 -4.13
C GLU A 367 -7.75 -3.65 -3.57
N ILE A 368 -8.39 -4.80 -3.37
CA ILE A 368 -9.74 -4.87 -2.79
C ILE A 368 -9.75 -4.35 -1.35
N LEU A 369 -8.83 -4.83 -0.51
CA LEU A 369 -8.76 -4.44 0.90
C LEU A 369 -8.43 -2.95 1.10
N ASN A 370 -7.79 -2.30 0.12
CA ASN A 370 -7.46 -0.88 0.19
C ASN A 370 -8.55 0.04 -0.38
N ASN A 371 -9.36 -0.46 -1.31
CA ASN A 371 -10.34 0.37 -2.03
C ASN A 371 -11.79 0.13 -1.56
N PHE A 372 -12.06 -0.97 -0.88
CA PHE A 372 -13.38 -1.30 -0.34
C PHE A 372 -13.31 -1.48 1.18
N ASP A 373 -14.36 -1.06 1.87
CA ASP A 373 -14.52 -1.27 3.31
C ASP A 373 -14.85 -2.74 3.57
N THR A 374 -13.83 -3.59 3.54
CA THR A 374 -13.94 -5.03 3.78
C THR A 374 -12.67 -5.58 4.40
N ASN A 375 -12.76 -6.77 5.00
CA ASN A 375 -11.62 -7.46 5.58
C ASN A 375 -11.46 -8.87 4.99
N LEU A 376 -10.34 -9.54 5.30
CA LEU A 376 -10.03 -10.86 4.74
C LEU A 376 -11.08 -11.94 5.04
N ILE A 377 -11.78 -11.86 6.18
CA ILE A 377 -12.82 -12.83 6.54
C ILE A 377 -14.03 -12.59 5.65
N GLU A 378 -14.53 -11.36 5.61
CA GLU A 378 -15.69 -10.99 4.80
C GLU A 378 -15.45 -11.22 3.30
N LEU A 379 -14.28 -10.82 2.80
CA LEU A 379 -13.87 -11.09 1.43
C LEU A 379 -13.84 -12.60 1.16
N SER A 380 -13.30 -13.41 2.08
CA SER A 380 -13.31 -14.87 1.91
C SER A 380 -14.72 -15.45 1.83
N HIS A 381 -15.69 -14.92 2.58
CA HIS A 381 -17.10 -15.32 2.49
C HIS A 381 -17.69 -14.93 1.13
N LYS A 382 -17.43 -13.72 0.65
CA LYS A 382 -17.91 -13.27 -0.67
C LYS A 382 -17.28 -14.07 -1.82
N LEU A 383 -16.03 -14.52 -1.68
CA LEU A 383 -15.34 -15.33 -2.67
C LEU A 383 -15.88 -16.77 -2.78
N ARG A 384 -16.52 -17.30 -1.73
CA ARG A 384 -17.08 -18.67 -1.74
C ARG A 384 -18.14 -18.88 -2.81
N ARG A 385 -18.80 -17.82 -3.28
CA ARG A 385 -19.83 -17.93 -4.31
C ARG A 385 -19.28 -18.30 -5.70
N PHE A 386 -17.98 -18.12 -5.94
CA PHE A 386 -17.37 -18.39 -7.25
C PHE A 386 -16.91 -19.84 -7.36
N GLU A 387 -17.51 -20.56 -8.31
CA GLU A 387 -17.03 -21.86 -8.76
C GLU A 387 -15.96 -21.67 -9.84
N LEU A 388 -14.75 -22.16 -9.57
CA LEU A 388 -13.56 -21.92 -10.35
C LEU A 388 -12.98 -23.25 -10.84
N GLN A 389 -12.18 -23.20 -11.90
CA GLN A 389 -11.51 -24.38 -12.45
C GLN A 389 -10.00 -24.26 -12.34
N GLY A 390 -9.33 -25.42 -12.26
CA GLY A 390 -7.88 -25.48 -12.29
C GLY A 390 -7.33 -26.87 -12.56
N THR A 391 -6.08 -26.90 -13.02
CA THR A 391 -5.39 -28.14 -13.39
C THR A 391 -4.51 -28.62 -12.24
N VAL A 392 -4.64 -29.88 -11.85
CA VAL A 392 -3.78 -30.52 -10.85
C VAL A 392 -2.35 -30.61 -11.39
N LYS A 393 -1.38 -30.08 -10.64
CA LYS A 393 0.05 -30.07 -10.99
C LYS A 393 0.86 -31.07 -10.19
N HIS A 394 0.57 -31.21 -8.90
CA HIS A 394 1.25 -32.14 -8.00
C HIS A 394 0.23 -32.76 -7.05
N ILE A 395 0.38 -34.05 -6.78
CA ILE A 395 -0.44 -34.77 -5.80
C ILE A 395 0.51 -35.27 -4.71
N LEU A 396 0.10 -35.07 -3.46
CA LEU A 396 0.77 -35.49 -2.24
C LEU A 396 -0.19 -36.34 -1.42
N ASP A 397 0.33 -37.05 -0.43
CA ASP A 397 -0.46 -37.95 0.44
C ASP A 397 -1.57 -37.19 1.19
N TYR A 398 -1.35 -35.92 1.51
CA TYR A 398 -2.26 -35.09 2.31
C TYR A 398 -3.02 -34.01 1.50
N GLY A 399 -2.81 -33.93 0.19
CA GLY A 399 -3.50 -32.95 -0.65
C GLY A 399 -2.92 -32.81 -2.06
N CYS A 400 -3.38 -31.84 -2.83
CA CYS A 400 -2.86 -31.58 -4.16
C CYS A 400 -2.69 -30.09 -4.46
N TYR A 401 -1.72 -29.78 -5.33
CA TYR A 401 -1.48 -28.43 -5.83
C TYR A 401 -2.16 -28.23 -7.18
N VAL A 402 -2.94 -27.16 -7.27
CA VAL A 402 -3.82 -26.85 -8.40
C VAL A 402 -3.41 -25.51 -9.00
N LYS A 403 -3.24 -25.48 -10.33
CA LYS A 403 -3.02 -24.24 -11.08
C LYS A 403 -4.38 -23.74 -11.60
N PRO A 404 -4.90 -22.59 -11.15
CA PRO A 404 -6.19 -22.09 -11.61
C PRO A 404 -6.13 -21.71 -13.10
N SER A 405 -7.22 -21.94 -13.82
CA SER A 405 -7.43 -21.50 -15.21
C SER A 405 -8.25 -20.21 -15.31
N SER A 406 -9.00 -19.89 -14.25
CA SER A 406 -9.90 -18.72 -14.21
C SER A 406 -9.17 -17.42 -13.92
N PHE A 407 -8.07 -17.43 -13.15
CA PHE A 407 -7.33 -16.24 -12.75
C PHE A 407 -5.82 -16.51 -12.68
N ARG A 408 -5.02 -15.44 -12.70
CA ARG A 408 -3.56 -15.52 -12.54
C ARG A 408 -3.20 -15.49 -11.06
N THR A 409 -2.23 -16.31 -10.65
CA THR A 409 -1.66 -16.33 -9.30
C THR A 409 -0.16 -16.60 -9.44
N GLU A 410 0.63 -16.09 -8.50
CA GLU A 410 2.05 -16.36 -8.44
C GLU A 410 2.36 -17.74 -7.83
N LYS A 411 1.38 -18.35 -7.15
CA LYS A 411 1.53 -19.58 -6.38
C LYS A 411 0.52 -20.64 -6.83
N LEU A 412 0.86 -21.92 -6.69
CA LEU A 412 -0.14 -22.98 -6.84
C LEU A 412 -1.09 -22.97 -5.64
N LEU A 413 -2.37 -23.24 -5.88
CA LEU A 413 -3.39 -23.36 -4.85
C LEU A 413 -3.28 -24.73 -4.20
N PHE A 414 -3.53 -24.82 -2.90
CA PHE A 414 -3.45 -26.09 -2.17
C PHE A 414 -4.85 -26.58 -1.78
N LEU A 415 -5.21 -27.78 -2.24
CA LEU A 415 -6.42 -28.50 -1.86
C LEU A 415 -6.04 -29.60 -0.86
N HIS A 416 -6.51 -29.47 0.38
CA HIS A 416 -6.28 -30.49 1.42
C HIS A 416 -7.20 -31.71 1.20
N LYS A 417 -6.75 -32.92 1.57
CA LYS A 417 -7.53 -34.16 1.33
C LYS A 417 -8.95 -34.13 1.94
N ASN A 418 -9.11 -33.52 3.12
CA ASN A 418 -10.41 -33.37 3.80
C ASN A 418 -11.36 -32.39 3.10
N GLN A 419 -10.92 -31.71 2.04
CA GLN A 419 -11.72 -30.77 1.26
C GLN A 419 -12.03 -31.34 -0.14
N ILE A 420 -11.76 -32.63 -0.39
CA ILE A 420 -12.00 -33.30 -1.67
C ILE A 420 -13.43 -33.82 -1.78
N THR A 421 -13.91 -34.60 -0.80
CA THR A 421 -15.28 -35.12 -0.73
C THR A 421 -15.69 -35.32 0.73
N GLU A 422 -16.99 -35.17 1.03
CA GLU A 422 -17.58 -35.52 2.34
C GLU A 422 -18.18 -36.92 2.35
N LYS A 423 -18.34 -37.56 1.18
CA LYS A 423 -19.05 -38.85 1.05
C LYS A 423 -18.26 -40.04 1.58
N THR A 424 -16.93 -39.94 1.55
CA THR A 424 -16.01 -41.03 1.89
C THR A 424 -14.72 -40.46 2.47
N GLU A 425 -14.12 -41.18 3.40
CA GLU A 425 -12.78 -40.83 3.88
C GLU A 425 -11.77 -40.94 2.74
N VAL A 426 -10.93 -39.90 2.57
CA VAL A 426 -9.92 -39.85 1.50
C VAL A 426 -8.58 -40.31 2.06
N ASN A 427 -8.17 -41.52 1.68
CA ASN A 427 -6.88 -42.08 2.04
C ASN A 427 -5.76 -41.40 1.24
N HIS A 428 -5.88 -41.36 -0.10
CA HIS A 428 -4.95 -40.65 -0.96
C HIS A 428 -5.66 -39.85 -2.06
N PRO A 429 -5.32 -38.56 -2.30
CA PRO A 429 -5.93 -37.78 -3.38
C PRO A 429 -5.76 -38.33 -4.81
N ASN A 430 -4.88 -39.32 -5.02
CA ASN A 430 -4.65 -39.97 -6.32
C ASN A 430 -5.82 -40.87 -6.73
N GLU A 431 -6.66 -41.28 -5.78
CA GLU A 431 -7.88 -42.05 -6.04
C GLU A 431 -8.94 -41.20 -6.76
N PHE A 432 -8.93 -39.89 -6.53
CA PHE A 432 -9.89 -38.94 -7.05
C PHE A 432 -9.35 -38.12 -8.23
N PHE A 433 -8.04 -37.85 -8.24
CA PHE A 433 -7.42 -36.98 -9.24
C PHE A 433 -6.19 -37.60 -9.87
N LYS A 434 -5.96 -37.24 -11.14
CA LYS A 434 -4.69 -37.51 -11.84
C LYS A 434 -3.94 -36.20 -12.07
N LYS A 435 -2.61 -36.26 -12.12
CA LYS A 435 -1.80 -35.10 -12.55
C LYS A 435 -2.25 -34.67 -13.96
N GLY A 436 -2.51 -33.38 -14.13
CA GLY A 436 -3.06 -32.82 -15.36
C GLY A 436 -4.59 -32.80 -15.43
N ALA A 437 -5.30 -33.40 -14.48
CA ALA A 437 -6.77 -33.35 -14.44
C ALA A 437 -7.25 -31.91 -14.19
N LEU A 438 -8.31 -31.53 -14.89
CA LEU A 438 -9.05 -30.29 -14.67
C LEU A 438 -10.12 -30.56 -13.60
N ILE A 439 -10.14 -29.75 -12.54
CA ILE A 439 -11.08 -29.89 -11.42
C ILE A 439 -11.80 -28.56 -11.16
N SER A 440 -13.04 -28.64 -10.68
CA SER A 440 -13.79 -27.50 -10.15
C SER A 440 -13.59 -27.37 -8.64
N PHE A 441 -13.45 -26.14 -8.14
CA PHE A 441 -13.27 -25.85 -6.72
C PHE A 441 -13.81 -24.44 -6.38
N ARG A 442 -14.06 -24.20 -5.10
CA ARG A 442 -14.38 -22.88 -4.52
C ARG A 442 -13.26 -22.39 -3.61
N ILE A 443 -13.16 -21.08 -3.45
CA ILE A 443 -12.28 -20.46 -2.46
C ILE A 443 -13.01 -20.45 -1.12
N ILE A 444 -12.45 -21.10 -0.09
CA ILE A 444 -13.07 -21.19 1.24
C ILE A 444 -12.43 -20.25 2.27
N GLY A 445 -11.23 -19.74 1.99
CA GLY A 445 -10.48 -18.91 2.93
C GLY A 445 -9.28 -18.21 2.28
N ILE A 446 -8.84 -17.13 2.92
CA ILE A 446 -7.61 -16.42 2.55
C ILE A 446 -6.67 -16.47 3.75
N ASN A 447 -5.49 -17.08 3.58
CA ASN A 447 -4.50 -17.15 4.64
C ASN A 447 -3.84 -15.77 4.84
N ARG A 448 -3.95 -15.23 6.05
CA ARG A 448 -3.48 -13.89 6.44
C ARG A 448 -1.96 -13.69 6.31
N GLN A 449 -1.16 -14.74 6.50
CA GLN A 449 0.30 -14.59 6.57
C GLN A 449 0.99 -14.61 5.21
N ASN A 450 0.37 -15.23 4.19
CA ASN A 450 1.00 -15.43 2.89
C ASN A 450 0.07 -15.15 1.69
N HIS A 451 -1.12 -14.61 1.97
CA HIS A 451 -2.21 -14.34 1.03
C HIS A 451 -2.57 -15.54 0.14
N ARG A 452 -2.33 -16.78 0.61
CA ARG A 452 -2.72 -17.99 -0.11
C ARG A 452 -4.23 -18.20 -0.02
N LEU A 453 -4.83 -18.61 -1.14
CA LEU A 453 -6.21 -19.02 -1.17
C LEU A 453 -6.31 -20.49 -0.76
N ASN A 454 -7.15 -20.76 0.23
CA ASN A 454 -7.58 -22.10 0.58
C ASN A 454 -8.77 -22.47 -0.31
N ILE A 455 -8.72 -23.66 -0.89
CA ILE A 455 -9.74 -24.13 -1.84
C ILE A 455 -10.41 -25.42 -1.37
N SER A 456 -11.62 -25.68 -1.87
CA SER A 456 -12.41 -26.87 -1.56
C SER A 456 -13.19 -27.35 -2.77
N CYS A 457 -13.35 -28.68 -2.89
CA CYS A 457 -14.19 -29.33 -3.90
C CYS A 457 -15.54 -29.78 -3.34
N LEU A 458 -15.76 -29.73 -2.02
CA LEU A 458 -16.92 -30.32 -1.33
C LEU A 458 -18.26 -29.87 -1.92
N ASP A 459 -18.39 -28.59 -2.29
CA ASP A 459 -19.64 -28.04 -2.82
C ASP A 459 -19.71 -28.03 -4.38
N SER A 460 -18.60 -28.33 -5.08
CA SER A 460 -18.42 -28.19 -6.54
C SER A 460 -18.09 -29.50 -7.27
N PHE A 461 -18.13 -30.62 -6.56
CA PHE A 461 -17.76 -31.91 -7.11
C PHE A 461 -18.91 -32.49 -7.96
N LYS A 462 -18.79 -32.37 -9.29
CA LYS A 462 -19.49 -33.25 -10.25
C LYS A 462 -18.51 -34.31 -10.74
N PRO A 463 -18.57 -35.55 -10.22
CA PRO A 463 -17.70 -36.63 -10.68
C PRO A 463 -18.24 -37.19 -11.99
N GLU A 464 -18.13 -36.46 -13.10
CA GLU A 464 -18.40 -37.06 -14.42
C GLU A 464 -17.86 -36.18 -15.55
N ASN A 465 -16.70 -36.58 -16.08
CA ASN A 465 -16.37 -36.63 -17.51
C ASN A 465 -14.88 -36.97 -17.67
N HIS A 466 -14.59 -38.27 -17.71
CA HIS A 466 -13.38 -38.77 -18.34
C HIS A 466 -13.48 -38.51 -19.85
N LEU A 467 -12.97 -37.38 -20.32
CA LEU A 467 -12.58 -37.25 -21.72
C LEU A 467 -11.22 -37.92 -21.87
N SER A 468 -11.22 -39.11 -22.47
CA SER A 468 -10.03 -39.80 -22.96
C SER A 468 -9.17 -38.86 -23.81
N PRO A 469 -7.83 -38.96 -23.74
CA PRO A 469 -6.97 -38.16 -24.61
C PRO A 469 -7.22 -38.51 -26.09
N PRO A 470 -6.96 -37.57 -27.02
CA PRO A 470 -7.17 -37.82 -28.45
C PRO A 470 -6.26 -38.97 -28.89
N SER A 471 -6.82 -39.90 -29.65
CA SER A 471 -6.10 -40.98 -30.31
C SER A 471 -4.97 -40.39 -31.16
N GLU A 472 -3.72 -40.77 -30.84
CA GLU A 472 -2.60 -40.63 -31.75
C GLU A 472 -2.92 -41.41 -33.03
N SER A 473 -3.09 -40.68 -34.13
CA SER A 473 -3.00 -41.25 -35.47
C SER A 473 -1.56 -41.71 -35.68
N ARG A 474 -1.30 -43.01 -35.53
CA ARG A 474 -0.15 -43.64 -36.19
C ARG A 474 -0.47 -43.74 -37.67
N SER A 475 0.21 -42.93 -38.46
CA SER A 475 0.58 -43.32 -39.81
C SER A 475 1.71 -44.36 -39.68
N ASP A 476 1.47 -45.50 -40.32
CA ASP A 476 2.31 -46.67 -40.56
C ASP A 476 2.33 -47.77 -39.48
#